data_AF-A0A6P2FGB8-F1
#
_entry.id   AF-A0A6P2FGB8-F1
#
_cell.length_a   1.000
_cell.length_b   1.000
_cell.length_c   1.000
_cell.angle_alpha   90.00
_cell.angle_beta   90.00
_cell.angle_gamma   90.00
#
_symmetry.space_group_name_H-M   'P 1'
#
loop_
_entity.id
_entity.type
_entity.pdbx_description
1 polymer ?
#
loop_
_entity_poly.entity_id
_entity_poly.type
_entity_poly.pdbx_seq_one_letter_code
_entity_poly.pdbx_strand_id
1 'polypeptide(L)' 'MTDRKAESLPSAPWRVSAAYLYTLDLDDPALAWEYLRRHPKYQADWARRAASLERWGLRQR' A
#
# COMPACT_ATOMS: atom_id res chain seq x y z
N MET A 1 1.47 -9.84 36.22
CA MET A 1 2.44 -10.79 35.62
C MET A 1 1.79 -11.41 34.40
N THR A 2 1.67 -10.62 33.33
CA THR A 2 1.27 -11.09 32.00
C THR A 2 2.22 -10.42 31.02
N ASP A 3 2.82 -11.27 30.22
CA ASP A 3 3.96 -11.02 29.35
C ASP A 3 3.60 -10.01 28.24
N ARG A 4 3.97 -8.74 28.43
CA ARG A 4 3.91 -7.67 27.41
C ARG A 4 4.97 -7.84 26.29
N LYS A 5 5.60 -9.01 26.16
CA LYS A 5 6.75 -9.25 25.28
C LYS A 5 6.40 -9.98 23.97
N ALA A 6 5.13 -10.29 23.73
CA ALA A 6 4.67 -10.81 22.44
C ALA A 6 4.66 -9.76 21.31
N GLU A 7 4.70 -8.45 21.63
CA GLU A 7 4.42 -7.37 20.66
C GLU A 7 5.61 -6.98 19.75
N SER A 8 6.81 -7.53 19.94
CA SER A 8 8.00 -7.10 19.15
C SER A 8 8.76 -8.22 18.45
N LEU A 9 8.19 -9.42 18.31
CA LEU A 9 8.77 -10.41 17.42
C LEU A 9 8.64 -9.89 15.98
N PRO A 10 9.75 -9.73 15.23
CA PRO A 10 9.66 -9.26 13.86
C PRO A 10 8.75 -10.22 13.11
N SER A 11 7.66 -9.67 12.54
CA SER A 11 6.74 -10.36 11.65
C SER A 11 7.55 -11.02 10.55
N ALA A 12 7.88 -12.29 10.76
CA ALA A 12 8.71 -13.18 9.95
C ALA A 12 9.94 -12.51 9.26
N PRO A 13 11.19 -12.88 9.60
CA PRO A 13 12.39 -12.22 9.08
C PRO A 13 12.48 -12.17 7.54
N TRP A 14 11.84 -13.10 6.82
CA TRP A 14 11.76 -13.09 5.36
C TRP A 14 10.96 -11.91 4.78
N ARG A 15 10.07 -11.30 5.56
CA ARG A 15 9.15 -10.24 5.10
C ARG A 15 9.91 -8.96 4.74
N VAL A 16 10.97 -8.65 5.48
CA VAL A 16 11.86 -7.51 5.18
C VAL A 16 12.61 -7.77 3.90
N SER A 17 13.22 -8.95 3.76
CA SER A 17 13.93 -9.34 2.53
C SER A 17 13.01 -9.32 1.31
N ALA A 18 11.79 -9.84 1.43
CA ALA A 18 10.79 -9.81 0.35
C ALA A 18 10.39 -8.38 -0.05
N ALA A 19 10.26 -7.45 0.92
CA ALA A 19 9.94 -6.05 0.62
C ALA A 19 11.07 -5.34 -0.15
N TYR A 20 12.33 -5.62 0.21
CA TYR A 20 13.48 -5.08 -0.52
C TYR A 20 13.59 -5.67 -1.93
N LEU A 21 13.46 -7.00 -2.07
CA LEU A 21 13.50 -7.64 -3.37
C LEU A 21 12.38 -7.15 -4.28
N TYR A 22 11.17 -6.95 -3.76
CA TYR A 22 10.06 -6.33 -4.50
C TYR A 22 10.41 -4.93 -4.99
N THR A 23 11.02 -4.10 -4.13
CA THR A 23 11.40 -2.73 -4.50
C THR A 23 12.54 -2.69 -5.52
N LEU A 24 13.46 -3.65 -5.45
CA LEU A 24 14.59 -3.77 -6.36
C LEU A 24 14.17 -4.24 -7.77
N ASP A 25 13.12 -5.06 -7.85
CA ASP A 25 12.60 -5.64 -9.11
C ASP A 25 11.54 -4.74 -9.78
N LEU A 26 11.23 -3.58 -9.20
CA LEU A 26 10.24 -2.64 -9.74
C LEU A 26 10.86 -1.75 -10.83
N ASP A 27 10.22 -1.73 -12.00
CA ASP A 27 10.51 -0.81 -13.09
C ASP A 27 10.28 0.67 -12.70
N ASP A 28 10.92 1.61 -13.40
CA ASP A 28 10.76 3.06 -13.13
C ASP A 28 9.29 3.54 -13.07
N PRO A 29 8.37 3.12 -13.99
CA PRO A 29 6.96 3.51 -13.89
C PRO A 29 6.25 2.85 -12.70
N ALA A 30 6.63 1.62 -12.36
CA ALA A 30 6.01 0.86 -11.29
C ALA A 30 6.43 1.43 -9.91
N LEU A 31 7.67 1.88 -9.78
CA LEU A 31 8.16 2.60 -8.60
C LEU A 31 7.44 3.94 -8.40
N ALA A 32 7.23 4.70 -9.48
CA ALA A 32 6.47 5.95 -9.42
C ALA A 32 5.02 5.70 -8.94
N TRP A 33 4.39 4.62 -9.40
CA TRP A 33 3.06 4.22 -8.96
C TRP A 33 3.02 3.81 -7.48
N GLU A 34 4.04 3.11 -6.97
CA GLU A 34 4.16 2.78 -5.54
C GLU A 34 4.23 4.02 -4.65
N TYR A 35 4.99 5.05 -5.06
CA TYR A 35 5.03 6.31 -4.34
C TYR A 35 3.68 7.03 -4.35
N LEU A 36 3.03 7.07 -5.51
CA LEU A 36 1.75 7.75 -5.68
C LEU A 36 0.64 7.12 -4.83
N ARG A 37 0.51 5.78 -4.88
CA ARG A 37 -0.53 5.05 -4.13
C ARG A 37 -0.35 5.15 -2.62
N ARG A 38 0.87 5.36 -2.11
CA ARG A 38 1.15 5.52 -0.67
C ARG A 38 0.90 6.93 -0.15
N HIS A 39 0.68 7.91 -1.03
CA HIS A 39 0.46 9.30 -0.63
C HIS A 39 -1.00 9.52 -0.14
N PRO A 40 -1.22 9.94 1.11
CA PRO A 40 -2.58 9.98 1.70
C PRO A 40 -3.51 10.98 1.00
N LYS A 41 -2.99 12.12 0.53
CA LYS A 41 -3.78 13.09 -0.25
C LYS A 41 -4.23 12.50 -1.59
N TYR A 42 -3.36 11.72 -2.23
CA TYR A 42 -3.68 11.09 -3.51
C TYR A 42 -4.78 10.03 -3.30
N GLN A 43 -4.69 9.23 -2.24
CA GLN A 43 -5.73 8.26 -1.88
C GLN A 43 -7.08 8.94 -1.64
N ALA A 44 -7.12 10.06 -0.90
CA ALA A 44 -8.35 10.81 -0.65
C ALA A 44 -8.94 11.41 -1.94
N ASP A 45 -8.10 11.99 -2.80
CA ASP A 45 -8.52 12.54 -4.09
C ASP A 45 -9.03 11.43 -5.03
N TRP A 46 -8.38 10.27 -5.02
CA TRP A 46 -8.79 9.09 -5.77
C TRP A 46 -10.14 8.54 -5.29
N ALA A 47 -10.33 8.41 -3.97
CA ALA A 47 -11.60 7.96 -3.38
C ALA A 47 -12.76 8.91 -3.74
N ARG A 48 -12.52 10.23 -3.69
CA ARG A 48 -13.51 11.24 -4.11
C ARG A 48 -13.87 11.10 -5.59
N ARG A 49 -12.89 10.77 -6.44
CA ARG A 49 -13.10 10.57 -7.87
C ARG A 49 -13.81 9.26 -8.16
N ALA A 50 -13.49 8.19 -7.44
CA ALA A 50 -14.17 6.89 -7.52
C ALA A 50 -15.65 7.01 -7.13
N ALA A 51 -15.97 7.68 -6.01
CA ALA A 51 -17.36 7.97 -5.62
C ALA A 51 -18.11 8.79 -6.69
N SER A 52 -17.41 9.68 -7.39
CA SER A 52 -17.98 10.43 -8.49
C SER A 52 -18.22 9.56 -9.73
N LEU A 53 -17.37 8.57 -10.01
CA LEU A 53 -17.57 7.61 -11.10
C LEU A 53 -18.74 6.66 -10.81
N GLU A 54 -18.91 6.25 -9.55
CA GLU A 54 -20.08 5.45 -9.13
C GLU A 54 -21.40 6.20 -9.35
N ARG A 55 -21.41 7.54 -9.17
CA ARG A 55 -22.57 8.38 -9.52
C ARG A 55 -22.96 8.26 -10.99
N TRP A 56 -22.00 8.01 -11.88
CA TRP A 56 -22.21 7.81 -13.31
C TRP A 56 -22.39 6.34 -13.70
N GLY A 57 -22.50 5.42 -12.73
CA GLY A 57 -22.61 3.98 -12.97
C GLY A 57 -21.32 3.30 -13.44
N LEU A 58 -20.19 4.03 -13.46
CA LEU A 58 -18.89 3.51 -13.88
C LEU A 58 -18.18 2.93 -12.65
N ARG A 59 -18.48 1.68 -12.32
CA ARG A 59 -17.74 0.95 -11.27
C ARG A 59 -16.43 0.44 -11.87
N GLN A 60 -15.30 0.89 -11.32
CA GLN A 60 -14.00 0.27 -11.60
C GLN A 60 -14.03 -1.12 -10.96
N ARG A 61 -14.08 -2.19 -11.77
CA ARG A 61 -14.12 -3.60 -11.33
C ARG A 61 -12.76 -4.25 -11.57
#